data_AF-A0A7S2EED0-F1
#
_entry.id   AF-A0A7S2EED0-F1
#
_cell.length_a   1.000
_cell.length_b   1.000
_cell.length_c   1.000
_cell.angle_alpha   90.00
_cell.angle_beta   90.00
_cell.angle_gamma   90.00
#
_symmetry.space_group_name_H-M   'P 1'
#
loop_
_entity.id
_entity.type
_entity.pdbx_description
1 polymer ?
#
loop_
_entity_poly.entity_id
_entity_poly.type
_entity_poly.pdbx_seq_one_letter_code
_entity_poly.pdbx_strand_id
1 'polypeptide(L)'
;MAVFESYGYVVGEMAPSETREKGVIISRQLVDDENSEMIVMDEPDEYARATLPVHFGAGLFAGSIHGLGSTFFEWHPSNLPKFGIINTFHHSVAHSLLFGTYEGTKRIIIHQVHSFDDETNYYGAAYLTVFGLAGGIAGQIQYVASHYTEQWLGLSDSTLRLSMRSAAAPTLRPVLLAFLSSAIGFLAFEYGKNFTT
;
A
#
# COMPACT_ATOMS: atom_id res chain seq x y z
N MET A 1 9.12 27.39 39.06
CA MET A 1 8.15 28.45 38.75
C MET A 1 8.85 29.40 37.79
N ALA A 2 8.65 29.22 36.49
CA ALA A 2 9.36 29.95 35.45
C ALA A 2 8.37 30.89 34.74
N VAL A 3 8.75 32.16 34.66
CA VAL A 3 8.03 33.24 34.00
C VAL A 3 8.52 33.28 32.56
N PHE A 4 7.61 33.18 31.59
CA PHE A 4 7.89 33.45 30.18
C PHE A 4 7.08 34.67 29.75
N GLU A 5 7.79 35.72 29.37
CA GLU A 5 7.25 36.94 28.77
C GLU A 5 6.83 36.66 27.32
N SER A 6 5.59 37.02 26.99
CA SER A 6 5.02 36.92 25.65
C SER A 6 5.19 38.26 24.93
N TYR A 7 5.92 38.25 23.81
CA TYR A 7 5.97 39.38 22.88
C TYR A 7 4.78 39.30 21.92
N GLY A 8 3.92 40.33 21.97
CA GLY A 8 2.85 40.54 21.00
C GLY A 8 3.40 41.16 19.71
N TYR A 9 2.99 40.60 18.57
CA TYR A 9 3.14 41.24 17.27
C TYR A 9 1.77 41.73 16.79
N VAL A 10 1.68 43.05 16.59
CA VAL A 10 0.55 43.73 15.94
C VAL A 10 0.90 43.82 14.45
N VAL A 11 0.20 43.09 13.60
CA VAL A 11 0.28 43.26 12.14
C VAL A 11 -0.85 44.18 11.72
N GLY A 12 -0.48 45.39 11.30
CA GLY A 12 -1.40 46.41 10.83
C GLY A 12 -1.95 46.09 9.45
N GLU A 13 -3.23 46.43 9.27
CA GLU A 13 -3.91 46.49 7.99
C GLU A 13 -3.25 47.54 7.08
N MET A 14 -2.92 47.16 5.84
CA MET A 14 -2.73 48.11 4.74
C MET A 14 -3.54 47.63 3.53
N ALA A 15 -4.48 48.49 3.13
CA ALA A 15 -5.31 48.40 1.94
C ALA A 15 -4.52 48.83 0.67
N PRO A 16 -5.12 48.73 -0.54
CA PRO A 16 -4.43 48.24 -1.74
C PRO A 16 -3.87 49.35 -2.65
N SER A 17 -2.92 49.00 -3.51
CA SER A 17 -2.53 49.83 -4.66
C SER A 17 -2.51 49.01 -5.95
N GLU A 18 -3.34 49.46 -6.87
CA GLU A 18 -3.54 49.04 -8.25
C GLU A 18 -2.29 49.10 -9.15
N THR A 19 -2.35 48.28 -10.20
CA THR A 19 -1.73 48.41 -11.53
C THR A 19 -0.23 48.17 -11.71
N ARG A 20 0.11 47.03 -12.33
CA ARG A 20 0.76 47.03 -13.65
C ARG A 20 0.72 45.65 -14.33
N GLU A 21 -0.11 45.58 -15.36
CA GLU A 21 0.01 44.65 -16.48
C GLU A 21 1.42 44.66 -17.06
N LYS A 22 2.06 43.48 -17.11
CA LYS A 22 2.99 43.12 -18.19
C LYS A 22 2.73 41.67 -18.57
N GLY A 23 2.13 41.51 -19.74
CA GLY A 23 1.83 40.23 -20.36
C GLY A 23 3.08 39.37 -20.54
N VAL A 24 2.97 38.15 -20.05
CA VAL A 24 3.74 37.01 -20.51
C VAL A 24 2.69 36.06 -21.09
N ILE A 25 2.52 36.15 -22.41
CA ILE A 25 1.71 35.20 -23.18
C ILE A 25 2.55 33.92 -23.27
N ILE A 26 2.50 33.10 -22.22
CA ILE A 26 2.79 31.68 -22.35
C ILE A 26 1.53 31.10 -23.00
N SER A 27 1.66 30.77 -24.28
CA SER A 27 0.73 29.89 -24.98
C SER A 27 0.74 28.52 -24.30
N ARG A 28 0.06 28.42 -23.15
CA ARG A 28 -0.38 27.16 -22.57
C ARG A 28 -1.70 26.90 -23.25
N GLN A 29 -1.64 26.03 -24.26
CA GLN A 29 -2.83 25.40 -24.82
C GLN A 29 -3.65 24.87 -23.64
N LEU A 30 -4.77 25.54 -23.41
CA LEU A 30 -5.92 25.07 -22.68
C LEU A 30 -6.31 23.74 -23.32
N VAL A 31 -5.98 22.66 -22.62
CA VAL A 31 -6.86 21.50 -22.63
C VAL A 31 -7.91 21.87 -21.61
N ASP A 32 -8.98 22.52 -22.08
CA ASP A 32 -10.24 22.65 -21.37
C ASP A 32 -10.78 21.23 -21.19
N ASP A 33 -10.42 20.61 -20.07
CA ASP A 33 -11.10 19.43 -19.55
C ASP A 33 -11.78 19.84 -18.25
N GLU A 34 -12.84 20.64 -18.40
CA GLU A 34 -13.74 21.13 -17.33
C GLU A 34 -14.44 20.00 -16.55
N ASN A 35 -14.13 18.74 -16.83
CA ASN A 35 -14.66 17.57 -16.13
C ASN A 35 -13.58 16.69 -15.49
N SER A 36 -12.36 17.20 -15.31
CA SER A 36 -11.40 16.57 -14.40
C SER A 36 -11.87 16.81 -12.97
N GLU A 37 -12.90 16.07 -12.54
CA GLU A 37 -13.30 15.91 -11.15
C GLU A 37 -12.03 15.51 -10.39
N MET A 38 -11.39 16.50 -9.78
CA MET A 38 -10.29 16.27 -8.86
C MET A 38 -10.92 15.39 -7.79
N ILE A 39 -10.60 14.10 -7.80
CA ILE A 39 -11.08 13.15 -6.79
C ILE A 39 -10.50 13.66 -5.48
N VAL A 40 -11.31 14.43 -4.76
CA VAL A 40 -10.99 14.98 -3.46
C VAL A 40 -10.95 13.78 -2.51
N MET A 41 -9.76 13.24 -2.27
CA MET A 41 -9.51 12.18 -1.28
C MET A 41 -9.53 12.73 0.15
N ASP A 42 -10.47 13.62 0.49
CA ASP A 42 -10.43 14.36 1.75
C ASP A 42 -11.09 13.63 2.93
N GLU A 43 -11.83 12.54 2.70
CA GLU A 43 -12.28 11.70 3.81
C GLU A 43 -11.42 10.45 3.97
N PRO A 44 -10.74 10.27 5.12
CA PRO A 44 -10.14 8.99 5.45
C PRO A 44 -11.27 7.98 5.55
N ASP A 45 -11.31 7.06 4.59
CA ASP A 45 -12.25 5.95 4.54
C ASP A 45 -12.26 5.22 5.89
N GLU A 46 -13.42 4.69 6.29
CA GLU A 46 -13.54 3.93 7.55
C GLU A 46 -12.50 2.80 7.64
N TYR A 47 -12.04 2.32 6.48
CA TYR A 47 -10.96 1.34 6.35
C TYR A 47 -9.58 1.90 6.73
N ALA A 48 -9.19 3.12 6.33
CA ALA A 48 -7.97 3.77 6.82
C ALA A 48 -8.01 4.04 8.33
N ARG A 49 -9.20 4.13 8.94
CA ARG A 49 -9.36 4.26 10.40
C ARG A 49 -9.16 2.93 11.14
N ALA A 50 -9.25 1.80 10.45
CA ALA A 50 -9.01 0.50 11.08
C ALA A 50 -7.57 0.39 11.58
N THR A 51 -7.34 -0.33 12.67
CA THR A 51 -5.99 -0.44 13.26
C THR A 51 -5.11 -1.35 12.40
N LEU A 52 -3.78 -1.24 12.53
CA LEU A 52 -2.86 -2.15 11.83
C LEU A 52 -3.15 -3.64 12.11
N PRO A 53 -3.42 -4.08 13.36
CA PRO A 53 -3.82 -5.46 13.62
C PRO A 53 -5.03 -5.95 12.82
N VAL A 54 -6.00 -5.07 12.53
CA VAL A 54 -7.17 -5.42 11.70
C VAL A 54 -6.73 -5.75 10.28
N HIS A 55 -5.78 -5.03 9.71
CA HIS A 55 -5.27 -5.29 8.36
C HIS A 55 -4.48 -6.60 8.28
N PHE A 56 -3.64 -6.89 9.28
CA PHE A 56 -2.98 -8.21 9.38
C PHE A 56 -4.01 -9.34 9.51
N GLY A 57 -5.07 -9.14 10.31
CA GLY A 57 -6.15 -10.08 10.49
C GLY A 57 -6.97 -10.32 9.22
N ALA A 58 -7.32 -9.25 8.49
CA ALA A 58 -7.97 -9.33 7.19
C ALA A 58 -7.11 -10.10 6.18
N GLY A 59 -5.80 -9.88 6.19
CA GLY A 59 -4.86 -10.64 5.37
C GLY A 59 -4.77 -12.12 5.76
N LEU A 60 -4.75 -12.46 7.06
CA LEU A 60 -4.82 -13.85 7.50
C LEU A 60 -6.08 -14.54 6.98
N PHE A 61 -7.23 -13.89 7.12
CA PHE A 61 -8.52 -14.42 6.67
C PHE A 61 -8.56 -14.60 5.15
N ALA A 62 -8.14 -13.59 4.39
CA ALA A 62 -8.07 -13.65 2.94
C ALA A 62 -7.14 -14.78 2.47
N GLY A 63 -5.96 -14.91 3.08
CA GLY A 63 -5.02 -15.98 2.77
C GLY A 63 -5.52 -17.37 3.18
N SER A 64 -6.30 -17.47 4.25
CA SER A 64 -6.95 -18.73 4.63
C SER A 64 -7.97 -19.18 3.57
N ILE A 65 -8.82 -18.26 3.11
CA ILE A 65 -9.78 -18.54 2.01
C ILE A 65 -9.02 -18.93 0.75
N HIS A 66 -7.97 -18.19 0.40
CA HIS A 66 -7.14 -18.48 -0.77
C HIS A 66 -6.56 -19.90 -0.68
N GLY A 67 -5.91 -20.27 0.43
CA GLY A 67 -5.30 -21.57 0.60
C GLY A 67 -6.29 -22.74 0.65
N LEU A 68 -7.49 -22.52 1.22
CA LEU A 68 -8.57 -23.51 1.16
C LEU A 68 -9.08 -23.68 -0.28
N GLY A 69 -9.23 -22.58 -1.01
CA GLY A 69 -9.63 -22.57 -2.42
C GLY A 69 -8.63 -23.29 -3.31
N SER A 70 -7.33 -23.00 -3.18
CA SER A 70 -6.29 -23.69 -3.95
C SER A 70 -6.26 -25.18 -3.66
N THR A 71 -6.44 -25.58 -2.39
CA THR A 71 -6.57 -27.01 -2.02
C THR A 71 -7.78 -27.68 -2.68
N PHE A 72 -8.90 -26.96 -2.83
CA PHE A 72 -10.09 -27.48 -3.51
C PHE A 72 -9.86 -27.70 -5.01
N PHE A 73 -9.13 -26.80 -5.67
CA PHE A 73 -8.82 -26.94 -7.10
C PHE A 73 -7.69 -27.92 -7.39
N GLU A 74 -6.72 -28.07 -6.49
CA GLU A 74 -5.58 -29.01 -6.59
C GLU A 74 -5.92 -30.42 -6.08
N TRP A 75 -7.21 -30.78 -6.08
CA TRP A 75 -7.74 -31.97 -5.45
C TRP A 75 -7.06 -33.26 -5.96
N HIS A 76 -6.23 -33.87 -5.10
CA HIS A 76 -5.71 -35.22 -5.28
C HIS A 76 -5.94 -36.07 -4.01
N PRO A 77 -6.69 -37.20 -4.07
CA PRO A 77 -7.15 -37.96 -2.90
C PRO A 77 -6.06 -38.42 -1.91
N SER A 78 -4.81 -38.54 -2.36
CA SER A 78 -3.71 -39.15 -1.62
C SER A 78 -2.95 -38.22 -0.66
N ASN A 79 -3.10 -36.89 -0.76
CA ASN A 79 -2.27 -35.92 -0.02
C ASN A 79 -3.06 -34.87 0.82
N LEU A 80 -4.39 -35.01 0.91
CA LEU A 80 -5.31 -33.92 1.33
C LEU A 80 -5.04 -33.23 2.68
N PRO A 81 -5.02 -33.91 3.85
CA PRO A 81 -5.18 -33.19 5.11
C PRO A 81 -3.93 -32.44 5.53
N LYS A 82 -2.73 -32.96 5.24
CA LYS A 82 -1.47 -32.33 5.62
C LYS A 82 -1.07 -31.21 4.65
N PHE A 83 -1.25 -31.45 3.36
CA PHE A 83 -0.95 -30.44 2.33
C PHE A 83 -1.87 -29.22 2.47
N GLY A 84 -3.18 -29.44 2.67
CA GLY A 84 -4.14 -28.34 2.79
C GLY A 84 -3.88 -27.40 3.98
N ILE A 85 -3.57 -27.95 5.16
CA ILE A 85 -3.28 -27.11 6.35
C ILE A 85 -2.01 -26.30 6.16
N ILE A 86 -0.94 -26.93 5.66
CA ILE A 86 0.35 -26.27 5.44
C ILE A 86 0.23 -25.18 4.38
N ASN A 87 -0.46 -25.47 3.28
CA ASN A 87 -0.71 -24.52 2.20
C ASN A 87 -1.57 -23.33 2.67
N THR A 88 -2.63 -23.61 3.43
CA THR A 88 -3.49 -22.57 4.04
C THR A 88 -2.68 -21.67 4.98
N PHE A 89 -1.81 -22.25 5.80
CA PHE A 89 -0.94 -21.47 6.69
C PHE A 89 0.03 -20.58 5.90
N HIS A 90 0.69 -21.13 4.88
CA HIS A 90 1.57 -20.39 3.99
C HIS A 90 0.88 -19.16 3.38
N HIS A 91 -0.28 -19.35 2.74
CA HIS A 91 -1.05 -18.26 2.14
C HIS A 91 -1.55 -17.25 3.17
N SER A 92 -1.98 -17.71 4.36
CA SER A 92 -2.41 -16.84 5.45
C SER A 92 -1.29 -15.90 5.89
N VAL A 93 -0.09 -16.43 6.13
CA VAL A 93 1.08 -15.63 6.52
C VAL A 93 1.45 -14.63 5.42
N ALA A 94 1.51 -15.10 4.17
CA ALA A 94 1.84 -14.26 3.02
C ALA A 94 0.88 -13.08 2.87
N HIS A 95 -0.44 -13.33 2.88
CA HIS A 95 -1.44 -12.27 2.78
C HIS A 95 -1.49 -11.38 4.03
N SER A 96 -1.30 -11.91 5.24
CA SER A 96 -1.23 -11.09 6.45
C SER A 96 -0.13 -10.04 6.37
N LEU A 97 1.07 -10.46 5.94
CA LEU A 97 2.19 -9.56 5.73
C LEU A 97 1.91 -8.57 4.60
N LEU A 98 1.34 -9.01 3.47
CA LEU A 98 0.97 -8.13 2.37
C LEU A 98 0.09 -6.97 2.84
N PHE A 99 -1.07 -7.27 3.43
CA PHE A 99 -2.03 -6.23 3.83
C PHE A 99 -1.52 -5.38 5.00
N GLY A 100 -0.90 -6.00 6.00
CA GLY A 100 -0.37 -5.28 7.15
C GLY A 100 0.80 -4.35 6.82
N THR A 101 1.75 -4.82 5.99
CA THR A 101 2.85 -4.00 5.50
C THR A 101 2.36 -2.90 4.59
N TYR A 102 1.46 -3.20 3.66
CA TYR A 102 0.87 -2.20 2.77
C TYR A 102 0.33 -1.01 3.57
N GLU A 103 -0.54 -1.30 4.53
CA GLU A 103 -1.17 -0.25 5.33
C GLU A 103 -0.17 0.50 6.20
N GLY A 104 0.79 -0.22 6.82
CA GLY A 104 1.85 0.39 7.63
C GLY A 104 2.72 1.34 6.81
N THR A 105 3.19 0.91 5.66
CA THR A 105 4.02 1.71 4.75
C THR A 105 3.25 2.90 4.20
N LYS A 106 1.98 2.71 3.80
CA LYS A 106 1.10 3.78 3.32
C LYS A 106 0.99 4.91 4.35
N ARG A 107 0.70 4.58 5.62
CA ARG A 107 0.60 5.57 6.72
C ARG A 107 1.89 6.34 6.95
N ILE A 108 3.03 5.65 6.93
CA ILE A 108 4.35 6.28 7.12
C ILE A 108 4.62 7.29 6.01
N ILE A 109 4.38 6.91 4.75
CA ILE A 109 4.65 7.78 3.60
C ILE A 109 3.68 8.97 3.59
N ILE A 110 2.38 8.77 3.84
CA ILE A 110 1.39 9.87 3.90
C ILE A 110 1.78 10.88 4.99
N HIS A 111 2.15 10.39 6.18
CA HIS A 111 2.59 11.27 7.27
C HIS A 111 3.82 12.10 6.87
N GLN A 112 4.74 11.52 6.11
CA GLN A 112 5.88 12.26 5.58
C GLN A 112 5.44 13.31 4.55
N VAL A 113 4.61 12.95 3.58
CA VAL A 113 4.10 13.87 2.55
C VAL A 113 3.38 15.07 3.18
N HIS A 114 2.49 14.84 4.15
CA HIS A 114 1.79 15.91 4.87
C HIS A 114 2.71 16.83 5.68
N SER A 115 3.90 16.36 6.09
CA SER A 115 4.86 17.18 6.82
C SER A 115 5.71 18.11 5.94
N PHE A 116 5.68 17.93 4.62
CA PHE A 116 6.49 18.69 3.66
C PHE A 116 5.71 19.73 2.85
N ASP A 117 4.39 19.58 2.71
CA ASP A 117 3.56 20.47 1.90
C ASP A 117 2.74 21.44 2.77
N ASP A 118 3.19 22.69 2.88
CA ASP A 118 2.38 23.81 3.39
C ASP A 118 1.53 24.46 2.27
N GLU A 119 1.93 24.34 1.00
CA GLU A 119 1.20 24.92 -0.14
C GLU A 119 1.57 24.20 -1.45
N THR A 120 0.72 23.34 -2.01
CA THR A 120 0.42 23.25 -3.48
C THR A 120 -0.46 22.03 -3.86
N ASN A 121 -1.29 22.24 -4.89
CA ASN A 121 -2.31 21.36 -5.49
C ASN A 121 -1.85 19.99 -6.08
N TYR A 122 -0.80 19.35 -5.58
CA TYR A 122 -0.27 18.08 -6.17
C TYR A 122 -0.78 16.79 -5.52
N TYR A 123 -1.84 16.87 -4.70
CA TYR A 123 -2.35 15.74 -3.92
C TYR A 123 -2.58 14.47 -4.75
N GLY A 124 -3.19 14.55 -5.93
CA GLY A 124 -3.51 13.36 -6.74
C GLY A 124 -2.27 12.56 -7.17
N ALA A 125 -1.23 13.22 -7.70
CA ALA A 125 -0.02 12.55 -8.15
C ALA A 125 0.84 12.04 -6.97
N ALA A 126 0.83 12.76 -5.86
CA ALA A 126 1.48 12.33 -4.62
C ALA A 126 0.84 11.04 -4.09
N TYR A 127 -0.49 10.97 -3.97
CA TYR A 127 -1.20 9.78 -3.48
C TYR A 127 -1.02 8.57 -4.41
N LEU A 128 -1.03 8.76 -5.74
CA LEU A 128 -0.65 7.70 -6.69
C LEU A 128 0.72 7.09 -6.36
N THR A 129 1.70 7.96 -6.14
CA THR A 129 3.07 7.54 -5.82
C THR A 129 3.12 6.81 -4.48
N VAL A 130 2.40 7.32 -3.47
CA VAL A 130 2.28 6.69 -2.14
C VAL A 130 1.71 5.27 -2.26
N PHE A 131 0.55 5.11 -2.90
CA PHE A 131 -0.13 3.81 -2.98
C PHE A 131 0.67 2.80 -3.80
N GLY A 132 1.26 3.25 -4.91
CA GLY A 132 2.14 2.42 -5.73
C GLY A 132 3.38 1.95 -4.96
N LEU A 133 4.07 2.86 -4.25
CA LEU A 133 5.25 2.52 -3.45
C LEU A 133 4.91 1.58 -2.30
N ALA A 134 3.85 1.88 -1.53
CA ALA A 134 3.40 1.04 -0.43
C ALA A 134 3.00 -0.36 -0.92
N GLY A 135 2.25 -0.44 -2.03
CA GLY A 135 1.85 -1.70 -2.65
C GLY A 135 3.03 -2.51 -3.16
N GLY A 136 4.00 -1.86 -3.80
CA GLY A 136 5.21 -2.51 -4.28
C GLY A 136 6.08 -3.07 -3.15
N ILE A 137 6.30 -2.30 -2.07
CA ILE A 137 7.06 -2.75 -0.89
C ILE A 137 6.37 -3.95 -0.22
N ALA A 138 5.05 -3.86 -0.04
CA ALA A 138 4.27 -4.95 0.51
C ALA A 138 4.36 -6.22 -0.34
N GLY A 139 4.31 -6.09 -1.66
CA GLY A 139 4.49 -7.19 -2.61
C GLY A 139 5.85 -7.89 -2.50
N GLN A 140 6.93 -7.12 -2.34
CA GLN A 140 8.26 -7.69 -2.13
C GLN A 140 8.33 -8.47 -0.81
N ILE A 141 7.78 -7.91 0.28
CA ILE A 141 7.76 -8.57 1.59
C ILE A 141 6.92 -9.85 1.54
N GLN A 142 5.75 -9.83 0.91
CA GLN A 142 4.94 -11.03 0.68
C GLN A 142 5.74 -12.08 -0.10
N TYR A 143 6.40 -11.71 -1.21
CA TYR A 143 7.17 -12.65 -2.02
C TYR A 143 8.30 -13.29 -1.22
N VAL A 144 9.08 -12.50 -0.48
CA VAL A 144 10.18 -12.99 0.35
C VAL A 144 9.65 -13.93 1.45
N ALA A 145 8.58 -13.54 2.14
CA ALA A 145 7.96 -14.37 3.16
C ALA A 145 7.40 -15.68 2.58
N SER A 146 6.79 -15.62 1.40
CA SER A 146 6.26 -16.79 0.69
C SER A 146 7.40 -17.76 0.37
N HIS A 147 8.49 -17.26 -0.22
CA HIS A 147 9.67 -18.07 -0.55
C HIS A 147 10.28 -18.77 0.68
N TYR A 148 10.42 -18.06 1.81
CA TYR A 148 10.96 -18.67 3.03
C TYR A 148 9.98 -19.66 3.67
N THR A 149 8.68 -19.35 3.69
CA THR A 149 7.68 -20.24 4.26
C THR A 149 7.50 -21.50 3.41
N GLU A 150 7.55 -21.42 2.08
CA GLU A 150 7.56 -22.59 1.19
C GLU A 150 8.72 -23.54 1.50
N GLN A 151 9.93 -22.99 1.63
CA GLN A 151 11.11 -23.79 1.94
C GLN A 151 11.05 -24.39 3.34
N TRP A 152 10.63 -23.60 4.33
CA TRP A 152 10.52 -24.07 5.70
C TRP A 152 9.50 -25.19 5.85
N LEU A 153 8.36 -25.06 5.17
CA LEU A 153 7.26 -26.02 5.20
C LEU A 153 7.46 -27.22 4.27
N GLY A 154 8.50 -27.20 3.43
CA GLY A 154 8.78 -28.25 2.45
C GLY A 154 7.74 -28.34 1.35
N LEU A 155 7.12 -27.21 0.97
CA LEU A 155 6.17 -27.12 -0.14
C LEU A 155 6.85 -27.12 -1.51
N SER A 156 8.13 -26.74 -1.56
CA SER A 156 8.94 -26.69 -2.79
C SER A 156 9.32 -28.08 -3.31
N ASP A 157 9.49 -29.07 -2.41
CA ASP A 157 9.83 -30.44 -2.76
C ASP A 157 8.58 -31.32 -2.75
N SER A 158 8.45 -32.22 -3.75
CA SER A 158 7.36 -33.21 -3.81
C SER A 158 7.25 -34.13 -2.58
N THR A 159 8.28 -34.16 -1.74
CA THR A 159 8.26 -34.76 -0.41
C THR A 159 8.12 -33.66 0.63
N LEU A 160 6.97 -33.61 1.33
CA LEU A 160 6.73 -32.78 2.51
C LEU A 160 7.72 -33.12 3.63
N ARG A 161 8.94 -32.60 3.54
CA ARG A 161 9.97 -32.69 4.56
C ARG A 161 10.21 -31.28 5.05
N LEU A 162 9.76 -31.01 6.27
CA LEU A 162 10.14 -29.81 7.01
C LEU A 162 11.68 -29.75 7.03
N SER A 163 12.25 -28.81 6.29
CA SER A 163 13.68 -28.63 6.16
C SER A 163 14.03 -27.29 6.76
N MET A 164 14.67 -27.31 7.93
CA MET A 164 15.28 -26.11 8.52
C MET A 164 16.67 -25.83 7.96
N ARG A 165 17.13 -26.56 6.93
CA ARG A 165 18.42 -26.29 6.30
C ARG A 165 18.39 -24.95 5.58
N SER A 166 19.54 -24.29 5.56
CA SER A 166 19.81 -22.99 4.93
C SER A 166 18.94 -22.72 3.72
N ALA A 167 17.91 -21.90 3.92
CA ALA A 167 17.01 -21.47 2.88
C ALA A 167 17.80 -20.76 1.77
N ALA A 168 17.59 -21.16 0.51
CA ALA A 168 18.21 -20.49 -0.61
C ALA A 168 17.65 -19.06 -0.70
N ALA A 169 18.50 -18.06 -0.96
CA ALA A 169 18.03 -16.69 -1.13
C ALA A 169 17.08 -16.57 -2.34
N PRO A 170 16.03 -15.74 -2.26
CA PRO A 170 15.17 -15.47 -3.41
C PRO A 170 15.97 -14.84 -4.55
N THR A 171 15.62 -15.17 -5.79
CA THR A 171 16.21 -14.52 -6.95
C THR A 171 15.66 -13.10 -7.11
N LEU A 172 16.49 -12.16 -7.59
CA LEU A 172 16.09 -10.74 -7.69
C LEU A 172 15.01 -10.48 -8.74
N ARG A 173 14.98 -11.28 -9.83
CA ARG A 173 14.08 -11.03 -10.96
C ARG A 173 12.60 -11.16 -10.59
N PRO A 174 12.14 -12.24 -9.94
CA PRO A 174 10.76 -12.33 -9.46
C PRO A 174 10.42 -11.30 -8.39
N VAL A 175 11.37 -10.93 -7.52
CA VAL A 175 11.16 -9.88 -6.50
C VAL A 175 10.81 -8.54 -7.17
N LEU A 176 11.52 -8.17 -8.25
CA LEU A 176 11.21 -6.95 -9.00
C LEU A 176 9.85 -7.01 -9.69
N LEU A 177 9.47 -8.17 -10.23
CA LEU A 177 8.14 -8.34 -10.84
C LEU A 177 7.02 -8.30 -9.80
N ALA A 178 7.26 -8.86 -8.60
CA ALA A 178 6.31 -8.82 -7.49
C ALA A 178 6.04 -7.37 -7.04
N PHE A 179 7.07 -6.52 -7.05
CA PHE A 179 6.90 -5.09 -6.78
C PHE A 179 5.95 -4.45 -7.79
N LEU A 180 6.24 -4.58 -9.08
CA LEU A 180 5.45 -3.91 -10.13
C LEU A 180 3.99 -4.39 -10.14
N SER A 181 3.79 -5.70 -10.06
CA SER A 181 2.44 -6.29 -10.04
C SER A 181 1.65 -5.83 -8.81
N SER A 182 2.27 -5.79 -7.64
CA SER A 182 1.58 -5.40 -6.40
C SER A 182 1.31 -3.90 -6.36
N ALA A 183 2.23 -3.06 -6.85
CA ALA A 183 2.01 -1.63 -6.99
C ALA A 183 0.77 -1.33 -7.84
N ILE A 184 0.65 -1.97 -9.01
CA ILE A 184 -0.51 -1.82 -9.90
C ILE A 184 -1.78 -2.34 -9.24
N GLY A 185 -1.72 -3.51 -8.59
CA GLY A 185 -2.87 -4.11 -7.92
C GLY A 185 -3.43 -3.24 -6.78
N PHE A 186 -2.56 -2.71 -5.92
CA PHE A 186 -2.98 -1.81 -4.84
C PHE A 186 -3.44 -0.44 -5.32
N LEU A 187 -2.85 0.07 -6.40
CA LEU A 187 -3.37 1.27 -7.07
C LEU A 187 -4.79 1.02 -7.57
N ALA A 188 -5.02 -0.05 -8.33
CA ALA A 188 -6.34 -0.40 -8.81
C ALA A 188 -7.34 -0.61 -7.67
N PHE A 189 -6.92 -1.24 -6.56
CA PHE A 189 -7.74 -1.41 -5.36
C PHE A 189 -8.14 -0.05 -4.74
N GLU A 190 -7.18 0.85 -4.51
CA GLU A 190 -7.46 2.16 -3.90
C GLU A 190 -8.39 3.01 -4.77
N TYR A 191 -8.16 3.04 -6.09
CA TYR A 191 -9.04 3.75 -7.02
C TYR A 191 -10.41 3.09 -7.19
N GLY A 192 -10.46 1.75 -7.13
CA GLY A 192 -11.69 0.98 -7.23
C GLY A 192 -12.71 1.33 -6.15
N LYS A 193 -12.25 1.67 -4.94
CA LYS A 193 -13.13 2.07 -3.82
C LYS A 193 -14.02 3.26 -4.17
N ASN A 194 -13.49 4.23 -4.91
CA ASN A 194 -14.20 5.45 -5.29
C ASN A 194 -15.35 5.20 -6.28
N PHE A 195 -15.41 4.05 -6.94
CA PHE A 195 -16.51 3.69 -7.84
C PHE A 195 -17.66 2.94 -7.14
N THR A 196 -17.46 2.52 -5.90
CA THR A 196 -18.44 1.71 -5.15
C THR A 196 -19.21 2.46 -4.07
N THR A 197 -18.80 3.70 -3.77
CA THR A 197 -19.45 4.65 -2.87
C THR A 197 -20.28 5.65 -3.66
#